data_AF-A0A932L6G7-F1
#
_entry.id   AF-A0A932L6G7-F1
#
_cell.length_a   1.000
_cell.length_b   1.000
_cell.length_c   1.000
_cell.angle_alpha   90.00
_cell.angle_beta   90.00
_cell.angle_gamma   90.00
#
_symmetry.space_group_name_H-M   'P 1'
#
loop_
_entity.id
_entity.type
_entity.pdbx_description
1 polymer ?
#
loop_
_entity_poly.entity_id
_entity_poly.type
_entity_poly.pdbx_seq_one_letter_code
_entity_poly.pdbx_strand_id
1 'polypeptide(L)' 'MPEVMIRESVWREFVAVAQKQRQAPEALAQRVLRDYVQRVSDEELLVRSSRAARRAPFPIRDSENVVREFRRRTRG' A
#
# COMPACT_ATOMS: atom_id res chain seq x y z
N MET A 1 14.63 13.41 20.22
CA MET A 1 14.25 12.67 19.01
C MET A 1 15.26 11.54 18.85
N PRO A 2 14.85 10.30 18.56
CA PRO A 2 15.82 9.22 18.35
C PRO A 2 16.62 9.51 17.06
N GLU A 3 17.94 9.66 17.19
CA GLU A 3 18.84 9.69 16.04
C GLU A 3 18.99 8.27 15.50
N VAL A 4 18.35 8.01 14.36
CA VAL A 4 18.52 6.74 13.64
C VAL A 4 19.86 6.82 12.90
N MET A 5 20.89 6.22 13.47
CA MET A 5 22.18 6.10 12.81
C MET A 5 22.15 4.98 11.76
N ILE A 6 22.32 5.35 10.49
CA ILE A 6 22.53 4.38 9.41
C ILE A 6 23.97 3.90 9.49
N ARG A 7 24.17 2.58 9.50
CA ARG A 7 25.52 2.00 9.45
C ARG A 7 26.23 2.45 8.18
N GLU A 8 27.50 2.85 8.30
CA GLU A 8 28.27 3.39 7.18
C GLU A 8 28.34 2.43 5.97
N SER A 9 28.42 1.12 6.22
CA SER A 9 28.41 0.11 5.15
C SER A 9 27.14 0.16 4.31
N VAL A 10 25.98 0.29 4.96
CA VAL A 10 24.67 0.38 4.31
C VAL A 10 24.56 1.67 3.51
N TRP A 11 25.08 2.78 4.05
CA TRP A 11 25.13 4.04 3.31
C TRP A 11 25.98 3.95 2.04
N ARG A 12 27.17 3.35 2.12
CA ARG A 12 28.05 3.17 0.95
C ARG A 12 27.41 2.32 -0.13
N GLU A 13 26.77 1.20 0.25
CA GLU A 13 26.04 0.35 -0.68
C GLU A 13 24.89 1.10 -1.35
N PHE A 14 24.14 1.88 -0.57
CA PHE A 14 23.05 2.70 -1.08
C PHE A 14 23.55 3.74 -2.10
N VAL A 15 24.64 4.45 -1.80
CA VAL A 15 25.26 5.40 -2.73
C VAL A 15 25.70 4.70 -4.02
N ALA A 16 26.28 3.50 -3.93
CA ALA A 16 26.66 2.72 -5.11
C ALA A 16 25.45 2.37 -5.99
N VAL A 17 24.29 2.06 -5.38
CA VAL A 17 23.03 1.82 -6.12
C VAL A 17 22.53 3.11 -6.77
N ALA A 18 22.57 4.25 -6.07
CA ALA A 18 22.16 5.54 -6.62
C ALA A 18 23.01 5.92 -7.85
N GLN A 19 24.33 5.74 -7.75
CA GLN A 19 25.26 5.96 -8.85
C GLN A 19 24.98 5.05 -10.05
N LYS A 20 24.73 3.75 -9.83
CA LYS A 20 24.34 2.81 -10.90
C LYS A 20 23.05 3.24 -11.62
N GLN A 21 22.12 3.86 -10.90
CA GLN A 21 20.87 4.39 -11.47
C GLN A 21 21.02 5.81 -12.03
N ARG A 22 22.23 6.41 -12.00
CA ARG A 22 22.50 7.81 -12.39
C ARG A 22 21.60 8.81 -11.65
N GLN A 23 21.35 8.55 -10.37
CA GLN A 23 20.54 9.40 -9.51
C GLN A 23 21.36 9.91 -8.33
N ALA A 24 21.00 11.11 -7.85
CA ALA A 24 21.50 11.59 -6.57
C ALA A 24 21.01 10.66 -5.44
N PRO A 25 21.85 10.29 -4.46
CA PRO A 25 21.45 9.45 -3.33
C PRO A 25 20.19 9.95 -2.62
N GLU A 26 20.06 11.26 -2.42
CA GLU A 26 18.90 11.89 -1.79
C GLU A 26 17.61 11.68 -2.59
N ALA A 27 17.70 11.78 -3.93
CA ALA A 27 16.57 11.57 -4.81
C ALA A 27 16.10 10.10 -4.80
N LEU A 28 17.06 9.16 -4.79
CA LEU A 28 16.75 7.74 -4.66
C LEU A 28 16.10 7.46 -3.28
N ALA A 29 16.61 8.07 -2.21
CA ALA A 29 16.10 7.85 -0.86
C ALA A 29 14.65 8.33 -0.73
N GLN A 30 14.36 9.53 -1.26
CA GLN A 30 12.99 10.04 -1.29
C GLN A 30 12.05 9.17 -2.12
N ARG A 31 12.52 8.60 -3.24
CA ARG A 31 11.71 7.66 -4.03
C ARG A 31 11.40 6.40 -3.23
N VAL A 32 12.44 5.75 -2.70
CA VAL A 32 12.29 4.50 -1.93
C VAL A 32 11.41 4.69 -0.69
N LEU A 33 11.54 5.81 0.01
CA LEU A 33 10.68 6.13 1.15
C LEU A 33 9.21 6.27 0.74
N ARG A 34 8.93 6.96 -0.36
CA ARG A 34 7.55 7.08 -0.89
C ARG A 34 7.01 5.72 -1.30
N ASP A 35 7.79 4.93 -2.04
CA ASP A 35 7.40 3.60 -2.49
C ASP A 35 7.09 2.69 -1.29
N TYR A 36 7.91 2.75 -0.25
CA TYR A 36 7.70 1.99 0.99
C TYR A 36 6.43 2.41 1.72
N VAL A 37 6.21 3.71 1.93
CA VAL A 37 5.00 4.21 2.59
C VAL A 37 3.75 3.83 1.81
N GLN A 38 3.80 3.93 0.47
CA GLN A 38 2.70 3.53 -0.39
C GLN A 38 2.42 2.04 -0.26
N ARG A 39 3.46 1.20 -0.35
CA ARG A 39 3.33 -0.25 -0.23
C ARG A 39 2.76 -0.68 1.12
N VAL A 40 3.23 -0.08 2.22
CA VAL A 40 2.68 -0.36 3.57
C VAL A 40 1.21 0.04 3.64
N SER A 41 0.85 1.19 3.08
CA SER A 41 -0.54 1.66 3.05
C SER A 41 -1.43 0.73 2.22
N ASP A 42 -0.94 0.25 1.08
CA ASP A 42 -1.66 -0.69 0.21
C ASP A 42 -1.83 -2.05 0.88
N GLU A 43 -0.79 -2.56 1.55
CA GLU A 43 -0.86 -3.80 2.33
C GLU A 43 -1.85 -3.67 3.49
N GLU A 44 -1.84 -2.55 4.22
CA GLU A 44 -2.84 -2.29 5.26
C GLU A 44 -4.27 -2.22 4.70
N LEU A 45 -4.44 -1.55 3.55
CA LEU A 45 -5.73 -1.47 2.86
C LEU A 45 -6.22 -2.86 2.47
N LEU A 46 -5.35 -3.71 1.91
CA LEU A 46 -5.66 -5.08 1.54
C LEU A 46 -6.05 -5.91 2.78
N VAL A 47 -5.33 -5.78 3.88
CA VAL A 47 -5.66 -6.47 5.14
C VAL A 47 -7.01 -6.02 5.68
N ARG A 48 -7.29 -4.71 5.68
CA ARG A 48 -8.59 -4.16 6.13
C ARG A 48 -9.73 -4.61 5.21
N SER A 49 -9.53 -4.56 3.91
CA SER A 49 -10.49 -5.03 2.90
C SER A 49 -10.78 -6.52 3.06
N SER A 50 -9.75 -7.35 3.25
CA SER A 50 -9.90 -8.79 3.50
C SER A 50 -10.70 -9.06 4.79
N ARG A 51 -10.43 -8.32 5.86
CA ARG A 51 -11.21 -8.40 7.11
C ARG A 51 -12.66 -7.96 6.91
N ALA A 52 -12.90 -6.89 6.15
CA ALA A 52 -14.25 -6.41 5.85
C ALA A 52 -15.03 -7.43 4.98
N ALA A 53 -14.39 -8.00 3.96
CA ALA A 53 -14.97 -9.04 3.11
C ALA A 53 -15.34 -10.30 3.91
N ARG A 54 -14.51 -10.71 4.88
CA ARG A 54 -14.80 -11.85 5.78
C ARG A 54 -15.95 -11.59 6.75
N ARG A 55 -16.18 -10.31 7.11
CA ARG A 55 -17.27 -9.89 8.01
C ARG A 55 -18.53 -9.48 7.27
N ALA A 56 -18.49 -9.39 5.94
CA ALA A 56 -19.64 -9.05 5.14
C ALA A 56 -20.65 -10.21 5.24
N PRO A 57 -21.94 -9.92 5.56
CA PRO A 57 -22.98 -10.95 5.67
C PRO A 57 -23.28 -11.64 4.33
N PHE A 58 -22.79 -11.11 3.20
CA PHE A 58 -22.94 -11.67 1.87
C PHE A 58 -21.59 -11.68 1.15
N PRO A 59 -21.26 -12.76 0.41
CA PRO A 59 -20.09 -12.78 -0.46
C PRO A 59 -20.15 -11.63 -1.48
N ILE A 60 -19.00 -11.04 -1.82
CA ILE A 60 -18.93 -9.88 -2.72
C ILE A 60 -19.64 -10.13 -4.07
N ARG A 61 -19.56 -11.37 -4.60
CA ARG A 61 -20.27 -11.82 -5.81
C ARG A 61 -21.80 -11.78 -5.69
N ASP A 62 -22.34 -11.99 -4.49
CA ASP A 62 -23.78 -12.06 -4.25
C ASP A 62 -24.35 -10.69 -3.88
N SER A 63 -23.54 -9.78 -3.32
CA SER A 63 -23.96 -8.42 -2.97
C SER A 63 -24.43 -7.60 -4.17
N GLU A 64 -23.90 -7.83 -5.37
CA GLU A 64 -24.35 -7.10 -6.57
C GLU A 64 -25.79 -7.48 -6.97
N ASN A 65 -26.15 -8.75 -6.81
CA ASN A 65 -27.51 -9.25 -7.04
C ASN A 65 -28.48 -8.75 -5.97
N VAL A 66 -28.07 -8.75 -4.69
CA VAL A 66 -28.87 -8.20 -3.57
C VAL A 66 -29.13 -6.71 -3.76
N VAL A 67 -28.13 -5.92 -4.18
CA VAL A 67 -28.30 -4.48 -4.46
C VAL A 67 -29.22 -4.25 -5.67
N ARG A 68 -29.11 -5.07 -6.72
CA ARG A 68 -30.02 -5.01 -7.88
C ARG A 68 -31.46 -5.33 -7.48
N GLU A 69 -31.70 -6.37 -6.69
CA GLU A 69 -33.03 -6.71 -6.20
C GLU A 69 -33.61 -5.63 -5.30
N PHE A 70 -32.81 -5.08 -4.38
CA PHE A 70 -33.24 -3.99 -3.51
C PHE A 70 -33.65 -2.76 -4.34
N ARG A 71 -32.82 -2.34 -5.31
CA ARG A 71 -33.14 -1.23 -6.21
C ARG A 71 -34.38 -1.46 -7.06
N ARG A 72 -34.67 -2.71 -7.46
CA ARG A 72 -35.92 -3.07 -8.16
C ARG A 72 -37.13 -2.95 -7.23
N ARG A 73 -37.03 -3.38 -5.97
CA ARG A 73 -38.12 -3.26 -4.99
C ARG A 73 -38.42 -1.81 -4.57
N THR A 74 -37.41 -0.93 -4.50
CA THR A 74 -37.62 0.47 -4.08
C THR A 74 -38.09 1.39 -5.22
N ARG A 75 -38.00 0.95 -6.48
CA ARG A 75 -38.47 1.70 -7.66
C ARG A 75 -39.77 1.15 -8.26
N GLY A 76 -40.32 0.09 -7.67
CA GLY A 76 -41.60 -0.52 -8.07
C GLY A 76 -42.73 -0.10 -7.15
#